data_AF-A0A6A4HMS7-F1
#
_entry.id   AF-A0A6A4HMS7-F1
#
_cell.length_a   1.000
_cell.length_b   1.000
_cell.length_c   1.000
_cell.angle_alpha   90.00
_cell.angle_beta   90.00
_cell.angle_gamma   90.00
#
_symmetry.space_group_name_H-M   'P 1'
#
loop_
_entity.id
_entity.type
_entity.pdbx_description
1 polymer ?
#
loop_
_entity_poly.entity_id
_entity_poly.type
_entity_poly.pdbx_seq_one_letter_code
_entity_poly.pdbx_strand_id
1 'polypeptide(L)'
;MTPEESEQIAYAGSVVFENNSTIMLLSGLVGVYILAFTISMHIILQKNNNRWAYKALIALLLMAFALAALFACLDVAIGLLSVRFGFMVPLSGGLIAQELAADSKISGMSIINDWTGNCIFLIADTAIVWRAWALWAENRLVKWTLHQHC
;
A
#
# COMPACT_ATOMS: atom_id res chain seq x y z
N MET A 1 38.98 11.52 -0.43
CA MET A 1 37.75 11.49 0.36
C MET A 1 38.03 12.25 1.64
N THR A 2 37.35 13.37 1.84
CA THR A 2 37.45 14.10 3.11
C THR A 2 36.61 13.39 4.19
N PRO A 3 36.90 13.59 5.48
CA PRO A 3 36.07 13.03 6.54
C PRO A 3 34.61 13.48 6.46
N GLU A 4 34.33 14.71 6.02
CA GLU A 4 32.95 15.19 5.82
C GLU A 4 32.22 14.44 4.69
N GLU A 5 32.89 14.18 3.57
CA GLU A 5 32.32 13.39 2.46
C GLU A 5 32.02 11.94 2.88
N SER A 6 32.91 11.36 3.69
CA SER A 6 32.73 10.01 4.25
C SER A 6 31.50 9.91 5.14
N GLU A 7 31.25 10.92 5.99
CA GLU A 7 30.12 10.93 6.91
C GLU A 7 28.79 11.04 6.15
N GLN A 8 28.71 11.91 5.13
CA GLN A 8 27.51 12.06 4.31
C GLN A 8 27.15 10.79 3.54
N ILE A 9 28.16 10.10 2.99
CA ILE A 9 27.94 8.84 2.26
C ILE A 9 27.48 7.74 3.23
N ALA A 10 28.06 7.67 4.43
CA ALA A 10 27.64 6.71 5.45
C ALA A 10 26.19 6.93 5.89
N TYR A 11 25.79 8.19 6.11
CA TYR A 11 24.42 8.56 6.46
C TYR A 11 23.42 8.26 5.33
N ALA A 12 23.73 8.64 4.08
CA ALA A 12 22.89 8.32 2.94
C ALA A 12 22.74 6.79 2.75
N GLY A 13 23.83 6.05 2.97
CA GLY A 13 23.85 4.60 2.95
C GLY A 13 22.95 3.97 4.01
N SER A 14 22.95 4.49 5.25
CA SER A 14 22.10 3.95 6.33
C SER A 14 20.62 4.18 6.06
N VAL A 15 20.23 5.36 5.57
CA VAL A 15 18.84 5.69 5.22
C VAL A 15 18.34 4.75 4.12
N VAL A 16 19.14 4.53 3.07
CA VAL A 16 18.76 3.64 1.96
C VAL A 16 18.71 2.18 2.42
N PHE A 17 19.61 1.77 3.32
CA PHE A 17 19.59 0.42 3.89
C PHE A 17 18.33 0.16 4.72
N GLU A 18 17.96 1.08 5.62
CA GLU A 18 16.76 0.96 6.44
C GLU A 18 15.48 0.94 5.59
N ASN A 19 15.37 1.83 4.61
CA ASN A 19 14.23 1.87 3.69
C ASN A 19 14.11 0.56 2.88
N ASN A 20 15.22 0.06 2.32
CA ASN A 20 15.20 -1.19 1.56
C ASN A 20 14.93 -2.42 2.42
N SER A 21 15.44 -2.46 3.65
CA SER A 21 15.13 -3.52 4.61
C SER A 21 13.63 -3.55 4.92
N THR A 22 13.02 -2.38 5.08
CA THR A 22 11.58 -2.24 5.28
C THR A 22 10.80 -2.74 4.06
N ILE A 23 11.20 -2.37 2.85
CA ILE A 23 10.59 -2.83 1.59
C ILE A 23 10.70 -4.36 1.44
N MET A 24 11.82 -4.98 1.80
CA MET A 24 11.97 -6.44 1.78
C MET A 24 10.97 -7.15 2.71
N LEU A 25 10.84 -6.67 3.95
CA LEU A 25 9.87 -7.21 4.91
C LEU A 25 8.43 -7.02 4.42
N LEU A 26 8.11 -5.82 3.94
CA LEU A 26 6.80 -5.49 3.40
C LEU A 26 6.45 -6.37 2.20
N SER A 27 7.41 -6.61 1.29
CA SER A 27 7.25 -7.50 0.14
C SER A 27 6.91 -8.94 0.56
N GLY A 28 7.55 -9.43 1.62
CA GLY A 28 7.21 -10.74 2.21
C GLY A 28 5.78 -10.78 2.74
N LEU A 29 5.35 -9.76 3.48
CA LEU A 29 3.98 -9.63 3.98
C LEU A 29 2.94 -9.51 2.86
N VAL A 30 3.26 -8.77 1.79
CA VAL A 30 2.42 -8.67 0.59
C VAL A 30 2.25 -10.05 -0.07
N GLY A 31 3.30 -10.88 -0.10
CA GLY A 31 3.20 -12.27 -0.57
C GLY A 31 2.20 -13.08 0.25
N VAL A 32 2.25 -12.99 1.58
CA VAL A 32 1.28 -13.63 2.48
C VAL A 32 -0.14 -13.10 2.24
N TYR A 33 -0.28 -11.78 2.05
CA TYR A 33 -1.57 -11.14 1.75
C TYR A 33 -2.17 -11.65 0.43
N ILE A 34 -1.38 -11.78 -0.64
CA ILE A 34 -1.84 -12.30 -1.94
C ILE A 34 -2.34 -13.74 -1.81
N LEU A 35 -1.64 -14.58 -1.05
CA LEU A 35 -2.07 -15.96 -0.79
C LEU A 35 -3.40 -15.98 -0.03
N ALA A 36 -3.51 -15.21 1.06
CA ALA A 36 -4.73 -15.11 1.86
C ALA A 36 -5.92 -14.58 1.04
N PHE A 37 -5.68 -13.57 0.20
CA PHE A 37 -6.68 -13.00 -0.70
C PHE A 37 -7.16 -14.02 -1.73
N THR A 38 -6.23 -14.78 -2.33
CA THR A 38 -6.55 -15.79 -3.34
C THR A 38 -7.41 -16.91 -2.75
N ILE A 39 -7.06 -17.42 -1.56
CA ILE A 39 -7.85 -18.42 -0.85
C ILE A 39 -9.24 -17.87 -0.51
N SER A 40 -9.31 -16.65 0.00
CA SER A 40 -10.58 -15.98 0.35
C SER A 40 -11.47 -15.81 -0.88
N MET A 41 -10.90 -15.38 -2.00
CA MET A 41 -11.64 -15.22 -3.25
C MET A 41 -12.14 -16.54 -3.80
N HIS A 42 -11.35 -17.61 -3.71
CA HIS A 42 -11.78 -18.94 -4.13
C HIS A 42 -13.00 -19.42 -3.32
N ILE A 43 -12.97 -19.26 -1.99
CA ILE A 43 -14.09 -19.62 -1.11
C ILE A 43 -15.34 -18.78 -1.43
N ILE A 44 -15.15 -17.47 -1.61
CA ILE A 44 -16.23 -16.54 -1.97
C ILE A 44 -16.84 -16.98 -3.30
N LEU A 45 -16.05 -17.07 -4.38
CA LEU A 45 -16.53 -17.42 -5.73
C LEU A 45 -17.26 -18.76 -5.82
N GLN A 46 -16.93 -19.75 -4.98
CA GLN A 46 -17.67 -21.02 -4.92
C GLN A 46 -19.12 -20.86 -4.41
N LYS A 47 -19.40 -19.79 -3.66
CA LYS A 47 -20.74 -19.48 -3.16
C LYS A 47 -21.58 -18.82 -4.26
N ASN A 48 -22.45 -19.60 -4.89
CA ASN A 48 -23.36 -19.12 -5.92
C ASN A 48 -24.46 -18.23 -5.34
N ASN A 49 -24.19 -16.93 -5.20
CA ASN A 49 -25.16 -15.92 -4.76
C ASN A 49 -25.32 -14.84 -5.84
N ASN A 50 -26.47 -14.82 -6.51
CA ASN A 50 -26.73 -13.89 -7.62
C ASN A 50 -27.23 -12.51 -7.17
N ARG A 51 -26.92 -12.08 -5.94
CA ARG A 51 -27.39 -10.80 -5.41
C ARG A 51 -26.48 -9.67 -5.89
N TRP A 52 -27.04 -8.54 -6.32
CA TRP A 52 -26.27 -7.38 -6.80
C TRP A 52 -25.23 -6.87 -5.80
N ALA A 53 -25.58 -6.84 -4.51
CA ALA A 53 -24.67 -6.48 -3.42
C ALA A 53 -23.43 -7.39 -3.33
N TYR A 54 -23.56 -8.66 -3.68
CA TYR A 54 -22.46 -9.61 -3.69
C TYR A 54 -21.46 -9.34 -4.82
N LYS A 55 -21.96 -9.02 -6.02
CA LYS A 55 -21.13 -8.59 -7.15
C LYS A 55 -20.40 -7.29 -6.85
N ALA A 56 -21.07 -6.32 -6.22
CA ALA A 56 -20.46 -5.07 -5.78
C ALA A 56 -19.33 -5.32 -4.75
N LEU A 57 -19.54 -6.22 -3.79
CA LEU A 57 -18.53 -6.58 -2.79
C LEU A 57 -17.30 -7.24 -3.42
N ILE A 58 -17.48 -8.14 -4.40
CA ILE A 58 -16.36 -8.73 -5.14
C ILE A 58 -15.59 -7.66 -5.91
N ALA A 59 -16.28 -6.75 -6.60
CA ALA A 59 -15.64 -5.66 -7.33
C ALA A 59 -14.84 -4.74 -6.41
N LEU A 60 -15.39 -4.40 -5.23
CA LEU A 60 -14.70 -3.60 -4.22
C LEU A 60 -13.43 -4.31 -3.71
N LEU A 61 -13.52 -5.62 -3.42
CA LEU A 61 -12.37 -6.41 -2.98
C LEU A 61 -11.29 -6.53 -4.05
N LEU A 62 -11.66 -6.71 -5.31
CA LEU A 62 -10.72 -6.75 -6.44
C LEU A 62 -10.04 -5.39 -6.64
N MET A 63 -10.80 -4.30 -6.51
CA MET A 63 -10.25 -2.94 -6.59
C MET A 63 -9.25 -2.68 -5.44
N ALA A 64 -9.61 -3.05 -4.21
CA ALA A 64 -8.72 -2.94 -3.05
C ALA A 64 -7.43 -3.75 -3.25
N PHE A 65 -7.55 -4.97 -3.78
CA PHE A 65 -6.42 -5.81 -4.11
C PHE A 65 -5.52 -5.20 -5.18
N ALA A 66 -6.11 -4.67 -6.25
CA ALA A 66 -5.36 -4.01 -7.32
C ALA A 66 -4.60 -2.77 -6.80
N LEU A 67 -5.22 -1.96 -5.94
CA LEU A 67 -4.57 -0.83 -5.29
C LEU A 67 -3.42 -1.30 -4.37
N ALA A 68 -3.64 -2.31 -3.55
CA ALA A 68 -2.59 -2.86 -2.68
C ALA A 68 -1.39 -3.42 -3.48
N ALA A 69 -1.67 -4.12 -4.59
CA ALA A 69 -0.62 -4.61 -5.49
C ALA A 69 0.14 -3.47 -6.19
N LEU A 70 -0.57 -2.42 -6.61
CA LEU A 70 0.03 -1.23 -7.21
C LEU A 70 0.94 -0.50 -6.22
N PHE A 71 0.46 -0.29 -4.99
CA PHE A 71 1.22 0.31 -3.90
C PHE A 71 2.53 -0.45 -3.65
N ALA A 72 2.46 -1.77 -3.44
CA ALA A 72 3.63 -2.61 -3.22
C ALA A 72 4.62 -2.57 -4.41
N CYS A 73 4.11 -2.57 -5.64
CA CYS A 73 4.94 -2.50 -6.84
C CYS A 73 5.67 -1.15 -6.95
N LEU A 74 4.97 -0.03 -6.67
CA LEU A 74 5.56 1.31 -6.68
C LEU A 74 6.62 1.45 -5.58
N ASP A 75 6.35 0.95 -4.38
CA ASP A 75 7.28 1.01 -3.26
C ASP A 75 8.61 0.28 -3.57
N VAL A 76 8.52 -0.93 -4.12
CA VAL A 76 9.69 -1.68 -4.61
C VAL A 76 10.40 -0.95 -5.74
N ALA A 77 9.66 -0.39 -6.71
CA ALA A 77 10.23 0.33 -7.84
C ALA A 77 10.99 1.59 -7.38
N ILE A 78 10.43 2.35 -6.43
CA ILE A 78 11.04 3.54 -5.85
C ILE A 78 12.34 3.16 -5.12
N GLY A 79 12.34 2.11 -4.29
CA GLY A 79 13.53 1.62 -3.62
C GLY A 79 14.64 1.21 -4.60
N LEU A 80 14.29 0.44 -5.63
CA LEU A 80 15.25 0.01 -6.66
C LEU A 80 15.80 1.18 -7.48
N LEU A 81 14.96 2.15 -7.84
CA LEU A 81 15.39 3.35 -8.57
C LEU A 81 16.29 4.24 -7.71
N SER A 82 15.99 4.36 -6.42
CA SER A 82 16.82 5.09 -5.46
C SER A 82 18.21 4.48 -5.34
N VAL A 83 18.31 3.15 -5.26
CA VAL A 83 19.62 2.46 -5.23
C VAL A 83 20.35 2.59 -6.56
N ARG A 84 19.64 2.36 -7.67
CA ARG A 84 20.24 2.38 -9.01
C ARG A 84 20.79 3.76 -9.34
N PHE A 85 19.94 4.78 -9.23
CA PHE A 85 20.37 6.13 -9.53
C PHE A 85 21.23 6.68 -8.41
N GLY A 86 20.96 6.47 -7.12
CA GLY A 86 21.77 7.04 -6.02
C GLY A 86 23.18 6.44 -5.83
N PHE A 87 23.43 5.19 -6.25
CA PHE A 87 24.73 4.55 -6.01
C PHE A 87 25.37 3.85 -7.22
N MET A 88 24.59 3.37 -8.20
CA MET A 88 25.13 2.52 -9.27
C MET A 88 25.43 3.25 -10.59
N VAL A 89 24.76 4.37 -10.89
CA VAL A 89 24.98 5.11 -12.14
C VAL A 89 25.87 6.33 -11.86
N PRO A 90 27.18 6.28 -12.19
CA PRO A 90 28.04 7.46 -12.05
C PRO A 90 27.63 8.51 -13.09
N LEU A 91 26.93 9.56 -12.66
CA LEU A 91 26.71 10.73 -13.50
C LEU A 91 27.94 11.64 -13.44
N SER A 92 28.33 12.20 -14.60
CA SER A 92 29.46 13.12 -14.73
C SER A 92 29.33 14.41 -13.91
N GLY A 93 28.14 14.69 -13.35
CA GLY A 93 27.88 15.82 -12.44
C GLY A 93 28.05 15.50 -10.94
N GLY A 94 28.55 14.32 -10.58
CA GLY A 94 28.76 13.91 -9.17
C GLY A 94 27.46 13.58 -8.42
N LEU A 95 27.54 13.47 -7.09
CA LEU A 95 26.47 13.01 -6.21
C LEU A 95 25.17 13.83 -6.36
N ILE A 96 25.28 15.15 -6.53
CA ILE A 96 24.14 16.08 -6.65
C ILE A 96 23.36 15.84 -7.96
N ALA A 97 24.05 15.66 -9.09
CA ALA A 97 23.40 15.38 -10.36
C ALA A 97 22.70 14.00 -10.35
N GLN A 98 23.28 13.07 -9.61
CA GLN A 98 22.80 11.71 -9.43
C GLN A 98 21.53 11.67 -8.54
N GLU A 99 21.50 12.47 -7.47
CA GLU A 99 20.32 12.70 -6.63
C GLU A 99 19.18 13.37 -7.40
N LEU A 100 19.44 14.46 -8.14
CA LEU A 100 18.43 15.13 -8.96
C LEU A 100 17.83 14.21 -10.04
N ALA A 101 18.65 13.35 -10.63
CA ALA A 101 18.18 12.35 -11.59
C ALA A 101 17.29 11.29 -10.92
N ALA A 102 17.61 10.86 -9.69
CA ALA A 102 16.78 9.95 -8.92
C ALA A 102 15.44 10.60 -8.54
N ASP A 103 15.47 11.81 -7.98
CA ASP A 103 14.29 12.54 -7.51
C ASP A 103 13.29 12.80 -8.64
N SER A 104 13.77 13.25 -9.80
CA SER A 104 12.90 13.46 -10.98
C SER A 104 12.21 12.19 -11.49
N LYS A 105 12.80 11.01 -11.25
CA LYS A 105 12.22 9.71 -11.62
C LYS A 105 11.26 9.17 -10.56
N ILE A 106 11.53 9.45 -9.29
CA ILE A 106 10.77 8.95 -8.14
C ILE A 106 9.54 9.82 -7.86
N SER A 107 9.62 11.13 -8.04
CA SER A 107 8.57 12.09 -7.63
C SER A 107 7.18 11.72 -8.14
N GLY A 108 7.04 11.40 -9.43
CA GLY A 108 5.76 10.97 -10.00
C GLY A 108 5.25 9.65 -9.43
N MET A 109 6.14 8.70 -9.14
CA MET A 109 5.79 7.41 -8.52
C MET A 109 5.37 7.60 -7.06
N SER A 110 6.06 8.47 -6.32
CA SER A 110 5.74 8.80 -4.93
C SER A 110 4.33 9.37 -4.80
N ILE A 111 3.96 10.30 -5.69
CA ILE A 111 2.61 10.87 -5.71
C ILE A 111 1.57 9.76 -5.88
N ILE A 112 1.74 8.89 -6.88
CA ILE A 112 0.80 7.79 -7.11
C ILE A 112 0.78 6.83 -5.91
N ASN A 113 1.93 6.56 -5.28
CA ASN A 113 2.04 5.70 -4.11
C ASN A 113 1.22 6.25 -2.94
N ASP A 114 1.38 7.53 -2.63
CA ASP A 114 0.64 8.21 -1.55
C ASP A 114 -0.88 8.20 -1.80
N TRP A 115 -1.30 8.52 -3.02
CA TRP A 115 -2.71 8.45 -3.41
C TRP A 115 -3.27 7.04 -3.29
N THR A 116 -2.51 6.03 -3.71
CA THR A 116 -2.91 4.63 -3.64
C THR A 116 -3.05 4.18 -2.18
N GLY A 117 -2.11 4.55 -1.32
CA GLY A 117 -2.16 4.29 0.13
C GLY A 117 -3.40 4.91 0.78
N ASN A 118 -3.67 6.19 0.50
CA ASN A 118 -4.85 6.88 1.02
C ASN A 118 -6.17 6.24 0.55
N CYS A 119 -6.26 5.84 -0.72
CA CYS A 119 -7.41 5.12 -1.25
C CYS A 119 -7.65 3.78 -0.55
N ILE A 120 -6.59 3.03 -0.23
CA ILE A 120 -6.70 1.77 0.53
C ILE A 120 -7.30 2.01 1.91
N PHE A 121 -6.85 3.04 2.64
CA PHE A 121 -7.42 3.40 3.95
C PHE A 121 -8.89 3.79 3.85
N LEU A 122 -9.27 4.60 2.86
CA LEU A 122 -10.67 4.99 2.66
C LEU A 122 -11.57 3.78 2.35
N ILE A 123 -11.08 2.82 1.57
CA ILE A 123 -11.83 1.58 1.29
C ILE A 123 -11.97 0.74 2.58
N ALA A 124 -10.92 0.66 3.40
CA ALA A 124 -10.96 -0.05 4.67
C ALA A 124 -11.98 0.55 5.63
N ASP A 125 -11.99 1.87 5.80
CA ASP A 125 -12.95 2.59 6.65
C ASP A 125 -14.38 2.42 6.14
N THR A 126 -14.57 2.55 4.83
CA THR A 126 -15.87 2.31 4.20
C THR A 126 -16.37 0.89 4.45
N ALA A 127 -15.49 -0.11 4.39
CA ALA A 127 -15.84 -1.50 4.68
C ALA A 127 -16.24 -1.72 6.15
N ILE A 128 -15.58 -1.04 7.10
CA ILE A 128 -15.92 -1.09 8.53
C ILE A 128 -17.29 -0.45 8.77
N VAL A 129 -17.51 0.76 8.24
CA VAL A 129 -18.80 1.47 8.34
C VAL A 129 -19.93 0.64 7.73
N TRP A 130 -19.70 0.06 6.56
CA TRP A 130 -20.68 -0.82 5.91
C TRP A 130 -21.06 -2.02 6.78
N ARG A 131 -20.06 -2.69 7.39
CA ARG A 131 -20.34 -3.82 8.28
C ARG A 131 -21.06 -3.40 9.55
N ALA A 132 -20.70 -2.27 10.15
CA ALA A 132 -21.39 -1.72 11.31
C ALA A 132 -22.86 -1.39 10.98
N TRP A 133 -23.11 -0.78 9.82
CA TRP A 133 -24.45 -0.46 9.34
C TRP A 133 -25.27 -1.73 9.06
N ALA A 134 -24.71 -2.73 8.39
CA ALA A 134 -25.40 -3.98 8.09
C ALA A 134 -25.82 -4.73 9.37
N LEU A 135 -24.93 -4.79 10.38
CA LEU A 135 -25.24 -5.37 11.68
C LEU A 135 -26.35 -4.59 12.41
N TRP A 136 -26.32 -3.26 12.36
CA TRP A 136 -27.36 -2.44 12.98
C TRP A 136 -28.72 -2.57 12.28
N ALA A 137 -28.73 -2.66 10.95
CA ALA A 137 -29.95 -2.79 10.15
C ALA A 137 -30.67 -4.13 10.39
N GLU A 138 -29.92 -5.22 10.60
CA GLU A 138 -30.48 -6.56 10.83
C GLU A 138 -30.85 -6.81 12.30
N ASN A 139 -30.26 -6.10 13.26
CA ASN A 139 -30.43 -6.39 14.68
C ASN A 139 -31.57 -5.58 15.34
N ARG A 140 -32.78 -6.15 15.36
CA ARG A 140 -33.98 -5.56 16.00
C ARG A 140 -33.77 -5.15 17.46
N LEU A 141 -32.90 -5.86 18.21
CA LEU A 141 -32.66 -5.60 19.65
C LEU A 141 -32.04 -4.22 19.91
N VAL A 142 -31.15 -3.74 19.05
CA VAL A 142 -30.51 -2.42 19.21
C VAL A 142 -31.49 -1.27 18.93
N LYS A 143 -32.46 -1.51 18.03
CA LYS A 143 -33.57 -0.57 17.79
C LYS A 143 -34.50 -0.44 19.00
N TRP A 144 -34.72 -1.52 19.74
CA TRP A 144 -35.57 -1.50 20.94
C TRP A 144 -34.94 -0.75 22.11
N THR A 145 -33.64 -0.92 22.35
CA THR A 145 -32.94 -0.24 23.46
C THR A 145 -32.81 1.28 23.28
N LEU A 146 -32.75 1.78 22.04
CA LEU A 146 -32.72 3.22 21.75
C LEU A 146 -34.12 3.87 21.78
N HIS A 147 -35.18 3.11 21.48
CA HIS A 147 -36.55 3.63 21.52
C HIS A 147 -37.13 3.72 22.93
N GLN A 148 -36.51 3.07 23.92
CA GLN A 148 -37.00 3.02 25.29
C GLN A 148 -36.46 4.16 26.18
N HIS A 149 -35.63 5.05 25.62
CA HIS A 149 -35.03 6.19 26.32
C HIS A 149 -35.40 7.58 25.74
N CYS A 150 -36.36 7.66 24.81
CA CYS A 150 -37.07 8.89 24.43
C CYS A 150 -38.55 8.74 24.79
#